data_AF-A0A2V8YVJ7-F1
#
_entry.id   AF-A0A2V8YVJ7-F1
#
_cell.length_a   1.000
_cell.length_b   1.000
_cell.length_c   1.000
_cell.angle_alpha   90.00
_cell.angle_beta   90.00
_cell.angle_gamma   90.00
#
_symmetry.space_group_name_H-M   'P 1'
#
loop_
_entity.id
_entity.type
_entity.pdbx_description
1 polymer ?
#
loop_
_entity_poly.entity_id
_entity_poly.type
_entity_poly.pdbx_seq_one_letter_code
_entity_poly.pdbx_strand_id
1 'polypeptide(L)'
;MSYDPRLLFAQISIRLDQTPARSLLELSREFQVGADAIQNVVASMTGGVKFTNFKDDLLLAKLTRLFLAKPTSPINELWFELGYKSSRAFARAVRRACGLSPADLRKRVISDVSAQKTPPLKASSMIH
;
A
#
# COMPACT_ATOMS: atom_id res chain seq x y z
N MET A 1 -11.59 23.72 16.15
CA MET A 1 -11.25 23.45 14.73
C MET A 1 -12.31 22.51 14.17
N SER A 2 -13.16 23.01 13.27
CA SER A 2 -14.13 22.18 12.54
C SER A 2 -13.46 21.77 11.24
N TYR A 3 -13.26 20.47 11.01
CA TYR A 3 -12.77 19.92 9.74
C TYR A 3 -13.86 19.05 9.13
N ASP A 4 -13.87 18.94 7.80
CA ASP A 4 -14.71 17.96 7.10
C ASP A 4 -14.02 16.58 7.16
N PRO A 5 -14.63 15.56 7.78
CA PRO A 5 -14.03 14.23 7.90
C PRO A 5 -13.72 13.55 6.55
N ARG A 6 -14.54 13.78 5.52
CA ARG A 6 -14.34 13.19 4.19
C ARG A 6 -13.17 13.84 3.47
N LEU A 7 -13.07 15.16 3.55
CA LEU A 7 -11.93 15.89 2.98
C LEU A 7 -10.63 15.50 3.70
N LEU A 8 -10.65 15.43 5.03
CA LEU A 8 -9.48 15.01 5.80
C LEU A 8 -9.06 13.57 5.45
N PHE A 9 -10.02 12.64 5.34
CA PHE A 9 -9.73 11.27 4.92
C PHE A 9 -9.11 11.19 3.53
N ALA A 10 -9.65 11.94 2.55
CA ALA A 10 -9.10 11.99 1.21
C ALA A 10 -7.66 12.53 1.21
N GLN A 11 -7.39 13.59 1.98
CA GLN A 11 -6.05 14.15 2.12
C GLN A 11 -5.07 13.17 2.77
N ILE A 12 -5.48 12.48 3.85
CA ILE A 12 -4.69 11.42 4.49
C ILE A 12 -4.34 10.33 3.47
N SER A 13 -5.33 9.87 2.71
CA SER A 13 -5.16 8.82 1.70
C SER A 13 -4.15 9.23 0.63
N ILE A 14 -4.25 10.45 0.09
CA ILE A 14 -3.31 10.99 -0.88
C ILE A 14 -1.88 11.07 -0.31
N ARG A 15 -1.73 11.55 0.94
CA ARG A 15 -0.40 11.67 1.56
C ARG A 15 0.25 10.33 1.87
N LEU A 16 -0.53 9.35 2.31
CA LEU A 16 -0.05 8.00 2.54
C LEU A 16 0.23 7.26 1.23
N ASP A 17 -0.56 7.50 0.18
CA ASP A 17 -0.25 6.98 -1.16
C ASP A 17 1.07 7.55 -1.68
N GLN A 18 1.36 8.83 -1.45
CA GLN A 18 2.65 9.42 -1.83
C GLN A 18 3.81 8.87 -0.98
N THR A 19 3.65 8.84 0.33
CA THR A 19 4.70 8.45 1.28
C THR A 19 4.14 7.55 2.40
N PRO A 20 4.08 6.22 2.19
CA PRO A 20 3.49 5.28 3.17
C PRO A 20 4.25 5.19 4.50
N ALA A 21 5.50 5.67 4.53
CA ALA A 21 6.28 5.69 5.75
C ALA A 21 5.74 6.65 6.82
N ARG A 22 4.94 7.67 6.44
CA ARG A 22 4.44 8.68 7.37
C ARG A 22 3.71 8.06 8.56
N SER A 23 4.04 8.57 9.73
CA SER A 23 3.43 8.22 11.00
C SER A 23 2.17 9.05 11.24
N LEU A 24 1.33 8.55 12.12
CA LEU A 24 0.11 9.24 12.55
C LEU A 24 0.44 10.60 13.21
N LEU A 25 1.57 10.70 13.91
CA LEU A 25 2.05 11.95 14.51
C LEU A 25 2.50 12.97 13.45
N GLU A 26 3.17 12.53 12.39
CA GLU A 26 3.56 13.41 11.29
C GLU A 26 2.34 13.98 10.57
N LEU A 27 1.33 13.14 10.29
CA LEU A 27 0.07 13.59 9.69
C LEU A 27 -0.72 14.52 10.64
N SER A 28 -0.71 14.24 11.94
CA SER A 28 -1.33 15.11 12.95
C SER A 28 -0.73 16.51 12.95
N ARG A 29 0.60 16.61 12.85
CA ARG A 29 1.30 17.90 12.73
C ARG A 29 1.01 18.60 11.39
N GLU A 30 1.00 17.84 10.29
CA GLU A 30 0.76 18.37 8.95
C GLU A 30 -0.65 18.93 8.80
N PHE A 31 -1.67 18.21 9.26
CA PHE A 31 -3.07 18.59 9.14
C PHE A 31 -3.57 19.43 10.32
N GLN A 32 -2.73 19.67 11.33
CA GLN A 32 -3.06 20.40 12.55
C GLN A 32 -4.31 19.86 13.28
N VAL A 33 -4.44 18.52 13.30
CA VAL A 33 -5.53 17.80 13.98
C VAL A 33 -4.96 16.80 14.97
N GLY A 34 -5.77 16.39 15.94
CA GLY A 34 -5.40 15.36 16.90
C GLY A 34 -5.06 14.02 16.23
N ALA A 35 -4.11 13.31 16.83
CA ALA A 35 -3.73 11.95 16.46
C ALA A 35 -4.95 10.99 16.49
N ASP A 36 -5.74 11.11 17.56
CA ASP A 36 -7.01 10.45 17.78
C ASP A 36 -8.06 10.81 16.72
N ALA A 37 -8.13 12.09 16.32
CA ALA A 37 -9.02 12.54 15.25
C ALA A 37 -8.70 11.83 13.91
N ILE A 38 -7.42 11.71 13.55
CA ILE A 38 -7.00 10.97 12.35
C ILE A 38 -7.41 9.50 12.45
N GLN A 39 -7.17 8.86 13.60
CA GLN A 39 -7.56 7.47 13.82
C GLN A 39 -9.08 7.29 13.70
N ASN A 40 -9.87 8.21 14.28
CA ASN A 40 -11.32 8.16 14.23
C ASN A 40 -11.86 8.36 12.81
N VAL A 41 -11.29 9.30 12.06
CA VAL A 41 -11.67 9.54 10.66
C VAL A 41 -11.35 8.32 9.80
N VAL A 42 -10.15 7.74 9.93
CA VAL A 42 -9.81 6.51 9.19
C VAL A 42 -10.75 5.38 9.57
N ALA A 43 -10.96 5.12 10.86
CA ALA A 43 -11.86 4.06 11.31
C ALA A 43 -13.29 4.26 10.78
N SER A 44 -13.83 5.48 10.86
CA SER A 44 -15.17 5.81 10.35
C SER A 44 -15.30 5.54 8.85
N MET A 45 -14.31 5.92 8.06
CA MET A 45 -14.34 5.79 6.59
C MET A 45 -14.01 4.38 6.08
N THR A 46 -13.39 3.53 6.91
CA THR A 46 -12.93 2.18 6.53
C THR A 46 -13.69 1.06 7.23
N GLY A 47 -14.76 1.36 7.97
CA GLY A 47 -15.54 0.35 8.69
C GLY A 47 -14.85 -0.19 9.95
N GLY A 48 -14.11 0.66 10.66
CA GLY A 48 -13.47 0.35 11.94
C GLY A 48 -11.98 -0.05 11.84
N VAL A 49 -11.36 0.06 10.66
CA VAL A 49 -9.96 -0.35 10.49
C VAL A 49 -9.02 0.61 11.21
N LYS A 50 -8.02 0.04 11.89
CA LYS A 50 -6.96 0.80 12.56
C LYS A 50 -6.08 1.49 11.52
N PHE A 51 -5.58 2.69 11.85
CA PHE A 51 -4.71 3.48 10.96
C PHE A 51 -3.53 2.67 10.42
N THR A 52 -2.91 1.88 11.29
CA THR A 52 -1.77 1.02 10.95
C THR A 52 -2.09 0.01 9.84
N ASN A 53 -3.27 -0.61 9.88
CA ASN A 53 -3.68 -1.60 8.88
C ASN A 53 -4.07 -0.91 7.57
N PHE A 54 -4.83 0.19 7.66
CA PHE A 54 -5.15 1.02 6.49
C PHE A 54 -3.87 1.49 5.75
N LYS A 55 -2.85 1.89 6.51
CA LYS A 55 -1.55 2.28 5.95
C LYS A 55 -0.81 1.10 5.31
N ASP A 56 -0.93 -0.09 5.86
CA ASP A 56 -0.35 -1.30 5.28
C ASP A 56 -1.01 -1.65 3.95
N ASP A 57 -2.34 -1.53 3.85
CA ASP A 57 -3.05 -1.78 2.61
C ASP A 57 -2.61 -0.81 1.51
N LEU A 58 -2.47 0.48 1.85
CA LEU A 58 -1.94 1.49 0.91
C LEU A 58 -0.49 1.18 0.50
N LEU A 59 0.36 0.76 1.44
CA LEU A 59 1.72 0.33 1.14
C LEU A 59 1.73 -0.84 0.14
N LEU A 60 0.93 -1.87 0.37
CA LEU A 60 0.86 -3.04 -0.51
C LEU A 60 0.29 -2.68 -1.89
N ALA A 61 -0.75 -1.86 -1.95
CA ALA A 61 -1.31 -1.38 -3.20
C ALA A 61 -0.29 -0.56 -4.01
N LYS A 62 0.51 0.28 -3.34
CA LYS A 62 1.60 1.03 -3.97
C LYS A 62 2.72 0.13 -4.45
N LEU A 63 3.18 -0.80 -3.63
CA LEU A 63 4.24 -1.74 -4.00
C LEU A 63 3.84 -2.62 -5.17
N THR A 64 2.59 -3.09 -5.20
CA THR A 64 2.05 -3.89 -6.31
C THR A 64 2.12 -3.09 -7.62
N ARG A 65 1.65 -1.84 -7.62
CA ARG A 65 1.76 -0.94 -8.79
C ARG A 65 3.22 -0.71 -9.21
N LEU A 66 4.11 -0.47 -8.25
CA LEU A 66 5.54 -0.24 -8.54
C LEU A 66 6.23 -1.48 -9.11
N PHE A 67 5.95 -2.67 -8.58
CA PHE A 67 6.51 -3.92 -9.09
C PHE A 67 5.97 -4.27 -10.47
N LEU A 68 4.74 -3.89 -10.80
CA LEU A 68 4.19 -4.06 -12.15
C LEU A 68 4.78 -3.06 -13.14
N ALA A 69 4.92 -1.79 -12.75
CA ALA A 69 5.49 -0.77 -13.61
C ALA A 69 7.00 -0.93 -13.83
N LYS A 70 7.72 -1.43 -12.80
CA LYS A 70 9.18 -1.56 -12.80
C LYS A 70 9.61 -2.90 -12.15
N PRO A 71 9.40 -4.05 -12.82
CA PRO A 71 9.63 -5.37 -12.23
C PRO A 71 11.10 -5.64 -11.87
N THR A 72 12.03 -5.00 -12.57
CA THR A 72 13.48 -5.20 -12.38
C THR A 72 14.14 -4.11 -11.53
N SER A 73 13.41 -3.07 -11.10
CA SER A 73 13.99 -2.00 -10.29
C SER A 73 14.58 -2.55 -8.99
N PRO A 74 15.73 -2.03 -8.54
CA PRO A 74 16.40 -2.60 -7.39
C PRO A 74 15.66 -2.19 -6.11
N ILE A 75 15.40 -3.16 -5.22
CA ILE A 75 14.55 -2.97 -4.01
C ILE A 75 15.14 -1.93 -3.07
N ASN A 76 16.47 -1.79 -3.08
CA ASN A 76 17.23 -0.84 -2.29
C ASN A 76 17.03 0.62 -2.70
N GLU A 77 16.36 0.93 -3.81
CA GLU A 77 16.01 2.31 -4.17
C GLU A 77 14.57 2.65 -3.72
N LEU A 78 13.70 1.63 -3.70
CA LEU A 78 12.27 1.81 -3.40
C LEU A 78 11.99 2.29 -1.97
N TRP A 79 12.78 1.87 -0.98
CA TRP A 79 12.51 2.27 0.41
C TRP A 79 12.69 3.78 0.61
N PHE A 80 13.65 4.38 -0.11
CA PHE A 80 13.90 5.82 -0.05
C PHE A 80 12.77 6.60 -0.71
N GLU A 81 12.34 6.18 -1.91
CA GLU A 81 11.20 6.78 -2.63
C GLU A 81 9.88 6.71 -1.83
N LEU A 82 9.71 5.65 -1.03
CA LEU A 82 8.53 5.46 -0.18
C LEU A 82 8.60 6.20 1.17
N GLY A 83 9.69 6.95 1.41
CA GLY A 83 9.89 7.79 2.60
C GLY A 83 10.40 7.05 3.84
N TYR A 84 10.87 5.80 3.71
CA TYR A 84 11.42 5.08 4.85
C TYR A 84 12.84 5.57 5.16
N LYS A 85 13.20 5.56 6.45
CA LYS A 85 14.54 5.96 6.90
C LYS A 85 15.62 4.90 6.63
N SER A 86 15.22 3.66 6.36
CA SER A 86 16.13 2.57 6.02
C SER A 86 15.41 1.42 5.33
N SER A 87 16.18 0.62 4.58
CA SER A 87 15.73 -0.65 3.99
C SER A 87 15.16 -1.61 5.04
N ARG A 88 15.75 -1.65 6.25
CA ARG A 88 15.27 -2.52 7.34
C ARG A 88 13.90 -2.10 7.86
N ALA A 89 13.65 -0.79 8.02
CA ALA A 89 12.35 -0.28 8.44
C ALA A 89 11.26 -0.59 7.40
N PHE A 90 11.59 -0.39 6.11
CA PHE A 90 10.74 -0.75 4.99
C PHE A 90 10.41 -2.25 4.99
N ALA A 91 11.41 -3.13 5.05
CA ALA A 91 11.19 -4.58 5.04
C ALA A 91 10.35 -5.06 6.23
N ARG A 92 10.49 -4.44 7.41
CA ARG A 92 9.61 -4.71 8.56
C ARG A 92 8.16 -4.29 8.30
N ALA A 93 7.94 -3.15 7.65
CA ALA A 93 6.59 -2.72 7.30
C ALA A 93 5.93 -3.67 6.30
N VAL A 94 6.65 -4.10 5.26
CA VAL A 94 6.13 -5.07 4.28
C VAL A 94 5.82 -6.42 4.93
N ARG A 95 6.73 -6.95 5.75
CA ARG A 95 6.48 -8.21 6.48
C ARG A 95 5.29 -8.13 7.43
N ARG A 96 5.11 -7.00 8.10
CA ARG A 96 3.96 -6.78 8.97
C ARG A 96 2.65 -6.75 8.17
N ALA A 97 2.67 -6.16 6.98
CA ALA A 97 1.50 -6.01 6.13
C ALA A 97 1.04 -7.34 5.48
N CYS A 98 1.98 -8.18 5.01
CA CYS A 98 1.62 -9.37 4.23
C CYS A 98 2.38 -10.66 4.59
N GLY A 99 3.23 -10.64 5.62
CA GLY A 99 4.06 -11.78 6.02
C GLY A 99 5.29 -12.04 5.14
N LEU A 100 5.42 -11.36 3.99
CA LEU A 100 6.47 -11.61 3.01
C LEU A 100 7.62 -10.59 3.11
N SER A 101 8.81 -10.98 2.63
CA SER A 101 9.86 -10.01 2.33
C SER A 101 9.48 -9.16 1.10
N PRO A 102 10.04 -7.97 0.92
CA PRO A 102 9.80 -7.18 -0.29
C PRO A 102 10.15 -7.92 -1.60
N ALA A 103 11.18 -8.77 -1.56
CA ALA A 103 11.59 -9.58 -2.72
C ALA A 103 10.59 -10.68 -3.03
N ASP A 104 10.08 -11.37 -2.00
CA ASP A 104 9.09 -12.44 -2.18
C ASP A 104 7.74 -11.89 -2.60
N LEU A 105 7.34 -10.73 -2.06
CA LEU A 105 6.15 -10.01 -2.51
C LEU A 105 6.24 -9.67 -4.00
N ARG A 106 7.40 -9.18 -4.47
CA ARG A 106 7.62 -8.91 -5.89
C ARG A 106 7.46 -10.16 -6.75
N LYS A 107 8.12 -11.26 -6.37
CA LYS A 107 8.03 -12.53 -7.10
C LYS A 107 6.58 -13.00 -7.21
N ARG A 108 5.83 -12.91 -6.10
CA ARG A 108 4.41 -13.25 -6.07
C ARG A 108 3.60 -12.39 -7.03
N VAL A 109 3.73 -11.06 -6.94
CA VAL A 109 3.00 -10.12 -7.82
C VAL A 109 3.26 -10.40 -9.30
N ILE A 110 4.52 -10.64 -9.68
CA ILE A 110 4.90 -10.93 -11.07
C ILE A 110 4.34 -12.30 -11.52
N SER A 111 4.39 -13.30 -10.63
CA SER A 111 3.85 -14.64 -10.89
C SER A 111 2.34 -14.62 -11.08
N ASP A 112 1.60 -13.92 -10.21
CA ASP A 112 0.14 -13.83 -10.25
C ASP A 112 -0.32 -13.21 -11.59
N VAL A 113 0.38 -12.19 -12.08
CA VAL A 113 0.07 -11.55 -13.38
C VAL A 113 0.40 -12.46 -14.56
N SER A 114 1.50 -13.23 -14.47
CA SER A 114 1.87 -14.20 -15.52
C SER A 114 0.84 -15.33 -15.59
N ALA A 115 0.33 -15.80 -14.45
CA ALA A 115 -0.71 -16.82 -14.39
C ALA A 115 -2.04 -16.34 -14.98
N GLN A 116 -2.42 -15.07 -14.76
CA GLN A 116 -3.63 -14.47 -15.33
C GLN A 116 -3.55 -14.22 -16.84
N LYS A 117 -2.34 -14.17 -17.43
CA LYS A 117 -2.14 -13.94 -18.87
C LYS A 117 -2.29 -15.21 -19.73
N THR A 118 -2.60 -16.36 -19.13
CA THR A 118 -2.88 -17.59 -19.89
C THR A 118 -4.40 -17.72 -20.06
N PRO A 119 -4.99 -17.48 -21.25
CA PRO A 119 -6.36 -17.88 -21.50
C PRO A 119 -6.40 -19.41 -21.45
N PRO A 120 -7.46 -20.05 -20.90
CA PRO A 120 -7.65 -21.46 -21.12
C PRO A 120 -7.95 -21.62 -22.62
N LEU A 121 -6.95 -22.07 -23.39
CA LEU A 121 -7.21 -22.70 -24.68
C LEU A 121 -7.98 -23.99 -24.40
N LYS A 122 -9.30 -23.87 -24.29
CA LYS A 122 -10.18 -24.98 -24.69
C LYS A 122 -10.19 -24.97 -26.20
N ALA A 123 -9.28 -25.76 -26.78
CA ALA A 123 -9.49 -26.34 -28.09
C ALA A 123 -10.76 -27.20 -28.00
N SER A 124 -11.89 -26.66 -28.44
CA SER A 124 -13.03 -27.48 -28.86
C SER A 124 -12.93 -27.65 -30.36
N SER A 125 -12.16 -28.68 -30.73
CA SER A 125 -12.34 -29.40 -31.99
C SER A 125 -13.42 -30.47 -31.75
N MET A 126 -14.55 -30.36 -32.46
CA MET A 126 -15.51 -31.43 -32.81
C MET A 126 -16.71 -30.73 -33.48
N ILE A 127 -16.80 -30.67 -34.81
CA ILE A 127 -17.33 -31.69 -35.73
C ILE A 127 -18.79 -32.06 -35.39
N HIS A 128 -19.76 -31.46 -36.09
CA HIS A 128 -20.63 -32.11 -37.10
C HIS A 128 -21.68 -31.10 -37.61
#